data_AF-R2NZS3-F1
#
_entry.id   AF-R2NZS3-F1
#
_cell.length_a   1.000
_cell.length_b   1.000
_cell.length_c   1.000
_cell.angle_alpha   90.00
_cell.angle_beta   90.00
_cell.angle_gamma   90.00
#
_symmetry.space_group_name_H-M   'P 1'
#
loop_
_entity.id
_entity.type
_entity.pdbx_description
1 polymer ?
#
loop_
_entity_poly.entity_id
_entity_poly.type
_entity_poly.pdbx_seq_one_letter_code
_entity_poly.pdbx_strand_id
1 'polypeptide(L)'
;MPLIAILIDLITLGGYFLQLNNGGPTLYLLGLIFQTIMTVLLLIIMIGYHGKKYSGFRPEGYSYLTIRYGIIVISFVLNGIALFLYGLNYFGINDIVFSGF
;
A
#
# COMPACT_ATOMS: atom_id res chain seq x y z
N MET A 1 -6.52 -7.79 11.52
CA MET A 1 -7.02 -6.67 12.34
C MET A 1 -6.73 -5.38 11.57
N PRO A 2 -7.69 -4.47 11.35
CA PRO A 2 -7.52 -3.31 10.47
C PRO A 2 -6.43 -2.33 10.94
N LEU A 3 -6.18 -2.27 12.25
CA LEU A 3 -5.19 -1.39 12.86
C LEU A 3 -3.76 -1.66 12.33
N ILE A 4 -3.41 -2.94 12.09
CA ILE A 4 -2.11 -3.31 11.52
C ILE A 4 -1.95 -2.78 10.10
N ALA A 5 -3.01 -2.81 9.28
CA ALA A 5 -2.95 -2.27 7.92
C ALA A 5 -2.67 -0.76 7.93
N ILE A 6 -3.36 -0.02 8.81
CA ILE A 6 -3.14 1.42 8.99
C ILE A 6 -1.71 1.72 9.48
N LEU A 7 -1.16 0.90 10.38
CA LEU A 7 0.24 1.06 10.81
C LEU A 7 1.21 0.83 9.66
N ILE A 8 0.97 -0.16 8.80
CA ILE A 8 1.79 -0.37 7.60
C ILE A 8 1.71 0.84 6.67
N ASP A 9 0.51 1.42 6.48
CA ASP A 9 0.33 2.64 5.68
C ASP A 9 1.14 3.82 6.23
N LEU A 10 1.17 4.00 7.56
CA LEU A 10 1.96 5.06 8.20
C LEU A 10 3.46 4.82 8.03
N ILE A 11 3.94 3.58 8.16
CA ILE A 11 5.37 3.26 8.03
C ILE A 11 5.81 3.43 6.57
N THR A 12 5.01 2.98 5.60
CA THR A 12 5.29 3.15 4.16
C THR A 12 5.32 4.62 3.76
N LEU A 13 4.38 5.42 4.26
CA LEU A 13 4.40 6.88 4.10
C LEU A 13 5.66 7.50 4.72
N GLY A 14 6.07 7.08 5.92
CA GLY A 14 7.32 7.53 6.54
C GLY A 14 8.55 7.17 5.71
N GLY A 15 8.59 5.95 5.16
CA GLY A 15 9.65 5.49 4.26
C GLY A 15 9.74 6.31 2.97
N TYR A 16 8.59 6.65 2.39
CA TYR A 16 8.50 7.56 1.23
C TYR A 16 9.13 8.92 1.55
N PHE A 17 8.76 9.54 2.67
CA PHE A 17 9.32 10.85 3.04
C PHE A 17 10.83 10.81 3.28
N LEU A 18 11.36 9.73 3.85
CA LEU A 18 12.81 9.57 4.02
C LEU A 18 13.53 9.52 2.67
N GLN A 19 12.98 8.80 1.69
CA GLN A 19 13.55 8.71 0.34
C GLN A 19 13.44 10.01 -0.45
N LEU A 20 12.34 10.74 -0.26
CA LEU A 20 12.13 12.04 -0.88
C LEU A 20 13.20 13.06 -0.43
N ASN A 21 13.59 13.04 0.85
CA ASN A 21 14.52 14.02 1.42
C ASN A 21 16.00 13.63 1.33
N ASN A 22 16.31 12.34 1.25
CA ASN A 22 17.69 11.84 1.26
C ASN A 22 18.07 11.20 -0.08
N GLY A 23 17.52 11.72 -1.19
CA GLY A 23 17.58 11.10 -2.52
C GLY A 23 18.93 10.47 -2.89
N GLY A 24 18.89 9.28 -3.49
CA GLY A 24 20.08 8.56 -3.92
C GLY A 24 19.78 7.15 -4.46
N PRO A 25 20.60 6.61 -5.39
CA PRO A 25 20.31 5.33 -6.07
C PRO A 25 20.10 4.16 -5.10
N THR A 26 20.94 4.09 -4.06
CA THR A 26 20.85 3.02 -3.04
C THR A 26 19.58 3.13 -2.21
N LEU A 27 19.16 4.34 -1.85
CA LEU A 27 17.96 4.56 -1.05
C LEU A 27 16.68 4.32 -1.84
N TYR A 28 16.67 4.62 -3.15
CA TYR A 28 15.55 4.26 -4.01
C TYR A 28 15.40 2.74 -4.18
N LEU A 29 16.50 2.01 -4.36
CA LEU A 29 16.47 0.55 -4.39
C LEU A 29 15.98 -0.05 -3.06
N LEU A 30 16.54 0.41 -1.94
CA LEU A 30 16.09 -0.04 -0.60
C LEU A 30 14.62 0.29 -0.38
N GLY A 31 14.18 1.45 -0.85
CA GLY A 31 12.80 1.87 -0.79
C GLY A 31 11.85 1.00 -1.58
N LEU A 32 12.24 0.63 -2.79
CA LEU A 32 11.49 -0.29 -3.64
C LEU A 32 11.35 -1.68 -2.99
N ILE A 33 12.45 -2.22 -2.44
CA ILE A 33 12.42 -3.49 -1.71
C ILE A 33 11.50 -3.40 -0.48
N PHE A 34 11.64 -2.33 0.31
CA PHE A 34 10.82 -2.09 1.48
C PHE A 34 9.32 -1.99 1.13
N GLN A 35 8.98 -1.19 0.11
CA GLN A 35 7.60 -1.02 -0.37
C GLN A 35 7.03 -2.35 -0.87
N THR A 36 7.85 -3.17 -1.55
CA THR A 36 7.45 -4.51 -2.00
C THR A 36 7.09 -5.40 -0.81
N ILE A 37 7.97 -5.46 0.20
CA ILE A 37 7.75 -6.29 1.40
C ILE A 37 6.46 -5.86 2.12
N MET A 38 6.25 -4.56 2.31
CA MET A 38 5.06 -4.03 2.99
C MET A 38 3.77 -4.33 2.21
N THR A 39 3.81 -4.22 0.89
CA THR A 39 2.67 -4.53 0.01
C THR A 39 2.33 -6.02 0.06
N VAL A 40 3.34 -6.90 0.06
CA VAL A 40 3.14 -8.35 0.21
C VAL A 40 2.58 -8.71 1.59
N LEU A 41 3.04 -8.05 2.65
CA LEU A 41 2.46 -8.24 4.00
C LEU A 41 0.98 -7.85 4.03
N LEU A 42 0.60 -6.73 3.41
CA LEU A 42 -0.80 -6.32 3.27
C LEU A 42 -1.63 -7.35 2.49
N LEU A 43 -1.08 -7.93 1.42
CA LEU A 43 -1.73 -8.99 0.66
C LEU A 43 -1.99 -10.23 1.52
N ILE A 44 -0.99 -10.67 2.30
CA ILE A 44 -1.12 -11.80 3.22
C ILE A 44 -2.21 -11.52 4.26
N ILE A 45 -2.23 -10.31 4.84
CA ILE A 45 -3.25 -9.89 5.81
C ILE A 45 -4.65 -9.86 5.16
N MET A 46 -4.75 -9.42 3.91
CA MET A 46 -6.01 -9.40 3.17
C MET A 46 -6.57 -10.79 2.92
N ILE A 47 -5.74 -11.69 2.39
CA ILE A 47 -6.15 -13.07 2.06
C ILE A 47 -6.43 -13.85 3.35
N GLY A 48 -5.56 -13.71 4.36
CA GLY A 48 -5.68 -14.33 5.68
C GLY A 48 -6.72 -13.69 6.61
N TYR A 49 -7.56 -12.76 6.12
CA TYR A 49 -8.61 -12.17 6.94
C TYR A 49 -9.76 -13.17 7.19
N HIS A 50 -9.85 -13.64 8.44
CA HIS A 50 -10.86 -14.61 8.90
C HIS A 50 -12.18 -13.97 9.39
N GLY A 51 -12.28 -12.64 9.40
CA GLY A 51 -13.50 -11.93 9.84
C GLY A 51 -14.59 -11.87 8.76
N LYS A 52 -15.74 -11.28 9.11
CA LYS A 52 -16.82 -11.01 8.13
C LYS A 52 -16.33 -10.02 7.06
N LYS A 53 -16.26 -10.47 5.80
CA LYS A 53 -15.81 -9.66 4.66
C LYS A 53 -16.91 -8.75 4.11
N TYR A 54 -18.15 -9.22 4.11
CA TYR A 54 -19.31 -8.50 3.61
C TYR A 54 -20.27 -8.15 4.76
N SER A 55 -20.86 -6.96 4.68
CA SER A 55 -21.92 -6.52 5.59
C SER A 55 -23.24 -7.22 5.25
N GLY A 56 -24.10 -7.41 6.25
CA GLY A 56 -25.46 -7.93 6.04
C GLY A 56 -26.41 -6.93 5.38
N PHE A 57 -25.98 -5.67 5.22
CA PHE A 57 -26.74 -4.64 4.53
C PHE A 57 -26.51 -4.78 3.02
N ARG A 58 -27.57 -5.19 2.31
CA ARG A 58 -27.59 -5.46 0.87
C ARG A 58 -28.65 -4.58 0.20
N PRO A 59 -28.31 -3.35 -0.23
CA PRO A 59 -29.12 -2.67 -1.23
C PRO A 59 -29.03 -3.45 -2.55
N GLU A 60 -30.04 -3.26 -3.41
CA GLU A 60 -30.21 -3.97 -4.67
C GLU A 60 -28.89 -4.24 -5.42
N GLY A 61 -28.46 -5.50 -5.44
CA GLY A 61 -27.39 -6.01 -6.31
C GLY A 61 -26.02 -6.27 -5.66
N TYR A 62 -25.59 -5.54 -4.62
CA TYR A 62 -24.23 -5.70 -4.08
C TYR A 62 -24.14 -5.63 -2.55
N SER A 63 -23.38 -6.57 -1.97
CA SER A 63 -23.06 -6.58 -0.54
C SER A 63 -21.87 -5.66 -0.29
N TYR A 64 -22.03 -4.62 0.52
CA TYR A 64 -20.91 -3.76 0.90
C TYR A 64 -19.85 -4.54 1.69
N LEU A 65 -18.58 -4.17 1.51
CA LEU A 65 -17.51 -4.66 2.37
C LEU A 65 -17.74 -4.18 3.81
N THR A 66 -17.38 -4.99 4.80
CA THR A 66 -17.34 -4.49 6.18
C THR A 66 -16.26 -3.41 6.30
N ILE A 67 -16.49 -2.39 7.11
CA ILE A 67 -15.53 -1.29 7.33
C ILE A 67 -14.13 -1.84 7.64
N ARG A 68 -14.05 -2.89 8.47
CA ARG A 68 -12.78 -3.51 8.87
C ARG A 68 -12.03 -4.16 7.70
N TYR A 69 -12.75 -4.86 6.81
CA TYR A 69 -12.13 -5.49 5.66
C TYR A 69 -11.87 -4.47 4.54
N GLY A 70 -12.77 -3.52 4.35
CA GLY A 70 -12.62 -2.41 3.40
C GLY A 70 -11.35 -1.58 3.65
N ILE A 71 -11.02 -1.28 4.91
CA ILE A 71 -9.75 -0.61 5.26
C ILE A 71 -8.55 -1.41 4.74
N ILE A 72 -8.51 -2.72 5.00
CA ILE A 72 -7.38 -3.58 4.57
C ILE A 72 -7.27 -3.61 3.04
N VAL A 73 -8.41 -3.69 2.34
CA VAL A 73 -8.46 -3.67 0.88
C VAL A 73 -7.94 -2.35 0.33
N ILE A 74 -8.40 -1.22 0.87
CA ILE A 74 -7.97 0.11 0.44
C ILE A 74 -6.46 0.30 0.71
N SER A 75 -5.98 -0.05 1.90
CA SER A 75 -4.55 -0.01 2.24
C SER A 75 -3.70 -0.78 1.23
N PHE A 76 -4.10 -2.00 0.89
CA PHE A 76 -3.39 -2.79 -0.11
C PHE A 76 -3.42 -2.15 -1.51
N VAL A 77 -4.59 -1.67 -1.96
CA VAL A 77 -4.73 -1.05 -3.28
C VAL A 77 -3.84 0.19 -3.39
N LEU A 78 -3.86 1.08 -2.38
CA LEU A 78 -3.03 2.28 -2.37
C LEU A 78 -1.53 1.95 -2.35
N ASN A 79 -1.11 0.99 -1.52
CA ASN A 79 0.28 0.56 -1.47
C ASN A 79 0.72 -0.15 -2.75
N GLY A 80 -0.17 -0.90 -3.40
CA GLY A 80 0.08 -1.52 -4.69
C GLY A 80 0.27 -0.50 -5.81
N ILE A 81 -0.55 0.56 -5.82
CA ILE A 81 -0.36 1.69 -6.75
C ILE A 81 0.98 2.38 -6.46
N ALA A 82 1.30 2.65 -5.19
CA ALA A 82 2.58 3.24 -4.82
C ALA A 82 3.77 2.37 -5.28
N LEU A 83 3.71 1.04 -5.04
CA LEU A 83 4.72 0.10 -5.48
C LEU A 83 4.90 0.11 -7.01
N PHE A 84 3.80 0.19 -7.75
CA PHE A 84 3.85 0.29 -9.21
C PHE A 84 4.58 1.56 -9.65
N LEU A 85 4.27 2.71 -9.05
CA LEU A 85 4.95 3.97 -9.34
C LEU A 85 6.43 3.94 -8.96
N TYR A 86 6.78 3.31 -7.84
CA TYR A 86 8.17 3.05 -7.46
C TYR A 86 8.91 2.24 -8.52
N GLY A 87 8.28 1.21 -9.07
CA GLY A 87 8.83 0.44 -10.19
C GLY A 87 9.08 1.33 -11.41
N LEU A 88 8.10 2.13 -11.83
CA LEU A 88 8.26 3.03 -12.97
C LEU A 88 9.39 4.04 -12.78
N ASN A 89 9.53 4.59 -11.57
CA ASN A 89 10.62 5.51 -11.23
C ASN A 89 11.98 4.79 -11.28
N TYR A 90 12.09 3.61 -10.67
CA TYR A 90 13.35 2.87 -10.63
C TYR A 90 13.83 2.43 -12.03
N PHE A 91 12.90 2.06 -12.93
CA PHE A 91 13.23 1.73 -14.31
C PHE A 91 13.48 2.94 -15.21
N GLY A 92 13.36 4.17 -14.69
CA GLY A 92 13.54 5.40 -15.46
C GLY A 92 12.45 5.64 -16.51
N ILE A 93 11.31 4.95 -16.40
CA ILE A 93 10.17 5.09 -17.32
C ILE A 93 9.38 6.35 -16.99
N ASN A 94 9.18 6.62 -15.70
CA ASN A 94 8.39 7.75 -15.23
C ASN A 94 8.83 8.19 -13.84
N ASP A 95 9.03 9.49 -13.67
CA ASP A 95 9.56 10.08 -12.45
C ASP A 95 8.49 10.66 -11.52
N ILE A 96 7.18 10.53 -11.78
CA ILE A 96 6.07 11.11 -10.96
C ILE A 96 6.28 10.97 -9.45
N VAL A 97 6.86 9.84 -9.03
CA VAL A 97 7.30 9.62 -7.65
C VAL A 97 8.79 9.93 -7.56
N PHE A 98 9.17 10.81 -6.63
CA PHE A 98 10.53 11.33 -6.48
C PHE A 98 11.04 12.24 -7.61
N SER A 99 10.21 12.62 -8.60
CA SER A 99 10.47 13.78 -9.46
C SER A 99 10.53 14.99 -8.55
N GLY A 100 11.72 15.55 -8.41
CA GLY A 100 11.97 16.66 -7.52
C GLY A 100 11.08 17.87 -7.81
N PHE A 101 11.14 18.79 -6.86
CA PHE A 101 11.37 20.16 -7.29
C PHE A 101 12.77 20.25 -7.91
#